data_AF-A0A1Y1S4L8-F1
#
_entry.id   AF-A0A1Y1S4L8-F1
#
_cell.length_a   1.000
_cell.length_b   1.000
_cell.length_c   1.000
_cell.angle_alpha   90.00
_cell.angle_beta   90.00
_cell.angle_gamma   90.00
#
_symmetry.space_group_name_H-M   'P 1'
#
loop_
_entity.id
_entity.type
_entity.pdbx_description
1 polymer ?
#
loop_
_entity_poly.entity_id
_entity_poly.type
_entity_poly.pdbx_seq_one_letter_code
_entity_poly.pdbx_strand_id
1 'polypeptide(L)'
;MKEWAYYRMMRMLYPIIPSYTRYLMEEIGQKIDMGEKSDIGNIDGIEYVKEVVRRINMVAKKDKVVIKVAKKYSDWKEDCMKRIKEMKESGKNNDEIKKSILEESRNYSNSKMRIGFSMDYLMNMKKYQVTFDEVEYLNEFKGFIEKETKKDIRIEVVEMDEKAYPMMPHICY
;
A
#
# COMPACT_ATOMS: atom_id res chain seq x y z
N MET A 1 9.17 20.48 19.53
CA MET A 1 10.39 20.53 18.69
C MET A 1 11.12 19.18 18.54
N LYS A 2 11.14 18.29 19.54
CA LYS A 2 11.78 16.94 19.45
C LYS A 2 11.18 15.99 18.39
N GLU A 3 10.08 16.36 17.75
CA GLU A 3 9.40 15.58 16.71
C GLU A 3 9.85 15.90 15.28
N TRP A 4 10.69 16.92 15.08
CA TRP A 4 11.16 17.27 13.74
C TRP A 4 12.08 16.19 13.19
N ALA A 5 11.82 15.76 11.96
CA ALA A 5 12.65 14.78 11.25
C ALA A 5 14.13 15.16 11.27
N TYR A 6 14.44 16.46 11.13
CA TYR A 6 15.78 17.01 11.20
C TYR A 6 16.48 16.71 12.54
N TYR A 7 15.79 16.96 13.67
CA TYR A 7 16.31 16.66 15.02
C TYR A 7 16.60 15.15 15.18
N ARG A 8 15.69 14.29 14.70
CA ARG A 8 15.88 12.82 14.74
C ARG A 8 17.06 12.38 13.87
N MET A 9 17.22 12.95 12.67
CA MET A 9 18.35 12.66 11.79
C MET A 9 19.68 13.07 12.42
N MET A 10 19.76 14.27 13.01
CA MET A 10 20.97 14.73 13.70
C MET A 10 21.35 13.83 14.87
N ARG A 11 20.37 13.32 15.62
CA ARG A 11 20.61 12.32 16.67
C ARG A 11 21.17 11.01 16.13
N MET A 12 20.60 10.48 15.05
CA MET A 12 21.10 9.24 14.42
C MET A 12 22.52 9.39 13.86
N LEU A 13 22.86 10.59 13.38
CA LEU A 13 24.18 10.91 12.85
C LEU A 13 25.21 11.23 13.93
N TYR A 14 24.81 11.53 15.17
CA TYR A 14 25.74 11.93 16.24
C TYR A 14 26.85 10.92 16.52
N PRO A 15 26.60 9.60 16.58
CA PRO A 15 27.68 8.61 16.73
C PRO A 15 28.65 8.53 15.55
N ILE A 16 28.25 9.03 14.37
CA ILE A 16 29.04 8.97 13.13
C ILE A 16 29.80 10.28 12.90
N ILE A 17 29.14 11.43 13.09
CA ILE A 17 29.70 12.78 12.84
C ILE A 17 29.36 13.71 14.02
N PRO A 18 29.96 13.50 15.21
CA PRO A 18 29.56 14.17 16.45
C PRO A 18 29.81 15.68 16.47
N SER A 19 30.89 16.15 15.84
CA SER A 19 31.25 17.57 15.81
C SER A 19 30.23 18.38 15.01
N TYR A 20 29.91 17.92 13.80
CA TYR A 20 28.98 18.60 12.90
C TYR A 20 27.54 18.57 13.42
N THR A 21 27.10 17.42 13.93
CA THR A 21 25.76 17.28 14.50
C THR A 21 25.59 18.11 15.78
N ARG A 22 26.61 18.23 16.64
CA ARG A 22 26.57 19.11 17.81
C ARG A 22 26.43 20.58 17.40
N TYR A 23 27.23 21.03 16.43
CA TYR A 23 27.16 22.38 15.89
C TYR A 23 25.75 22.70 15.36
N LEU A 24 25.20 21.84 14.50
CA LEU A 24 23.85 22.04 13.94
C LEU A 24 22.74 22.02 15.00
N MET A 25 22.90 21.23 16.06
CA MET A 25 21.93 21.15 17.15
C MET A 25 21.98 22.40 18.04
N GLU A 26 23.17 22.96 18.27
CA GLU A 26 23.37 24.24 18.96
C GLU A 26 22.74 25.40 18.19
N GLU A 27 22.88 25.45 16.86
CA GLU A 27 22.24 26.46 15.99
C GLU A 27 20.71 26.48 16.10
N ILE A 28 20.08 25.31 16.27
CA ILE A 28 18.62 25.21 16.47
C ILE A 28 18.21 25.26 17.95
N GLY A 29 19.14 25.58 18.85
CA GLY A 29 18.90 25.73 20.29
C GLY A 29 18.51 24.42 21.01
N GLN A 30 18.95 23.27 20.49
CA GLN A 30 18.62 21.96 21.05
C GLN A 30 19.86 21.19 21.53
N LYS A 31 19.71 20.42 22.61
CA LYS A 31 20.74 19.47 23.05
C LYS A 31 20.48 18.08 22.44
N ILE A 32 21.56 17.35 22.20
CA ILE A 32 21.49 15.96 21.73
C ILE A 32 21.10 15.08 22.92
N ASP A 33 19.88 14.55 22.84
CA ASP A 33 19.30 13.60 23.78
C ASP A 33 19.05 12.31 23.01
N MET A 34 19.55 11.17 23.50
CA MET A 34 19.42 9.87 22.82
C MET A 34 18.10 9.14 23.12
N GLY A 35 17.07 9.85 23.60
CA GLY A 35 15.73 9.36 24.00
C GLY A 35 15.04 8.28 23.15
N GLU A 36 13.88 7.81 23.60
CA GLU A 36 13.28 6.56 23.15
C GLU A 36 12.85 6.51 21.67
N LYS A 37 12.72 5.29 21.15
CA LYS A 37 12.18 5.04 19.80
C LYS A 37 10.77 5.60 19.73
N SER A 38 10.55 6.51 18.79
CA SER A 38 9.21 6.94 18.43
C SER A 38 8.48 5.83 17.69
N ASP A 39 7.17 5.79 17.82
CA ASP A 39 6.31 4.98 16.97
C ASP A 39 6.60 5.28 15.49
N ILE A 40 6.86 4.21 14.74
CA ILE A 40 7.03 4.26 13.30
C ILE A 40 5.60 4.37 12.74
N GLY A 41 5.23 5.54 12.22
CA GLY A 41 3.99 5.69 11.46
C GLY A 41 3.93 4.65 10.34
N ASN A 42 2.73 4.26 9.91
CA ASN A 42 2.57 3.11 9.01
C ASN A 42 3.27 3.35 7.66
N ILE A 43 4.43 2.70 7.48
CA ILE A 43 5.28 2.80 6.27
C ILE A 43 4.50 2.30 5.03
N ASP A 44 3.65 1.28 5.21
CA ASP A 44 2.86 0.69 4.14
C ASP A 44 1.94 1.73 3.48
N GLY A 45 1.39 2.67 4.26
CA GLY A 45 0.54 3.75 3.75
C GLY A 45 1.32 4.75 2.89
N ILE A 46 2.57 5.06 3.26
CA ILE A 46 3.44 5.92 2.43
C ILE A 46 3.84 5.21 1.14
N GLU A 47 4.19 3.93 1.22
CA GLU A 47 4.51 3.12 0.03
C GLU A 47 3.31 3.01 -0.92
N TYR A 48 2.11 2.83 -0.36
CA TYR A 48 0.86 2.84 -1.12
C TYR A 48 0.65 4.15 -1.89
N VAL A 49 0.82 5.31 -1.24
CA VAL A 49 0.70 6.62 -1.91
C VAL A 49 1.72 6.74 -3.05
N LYS A 50 2.98 6.33 -2.83
CA LYS A 50 4.01 6.34 -3.89
C LYS A 50 3.63 5.46 -5.07
N GLU A 51 3.10 4.27 -4.81
CA GLU A 51 2.65 3.35 -5.85
C GLU A 51 1.47 3.93 -6.64
N VAL A 52 0.53 4.60 -5.97
CA VAL A 52 -0.58 5.31 -6.63
C VAL A 52 -0.05 6.40 -7.56
N VAL A 53 0.88 7.25 -7.10
CA VAL A 53 1.52 8.28 -7.95
C VAL A 53 2.19 7.64 -9.17
N ARG A 54 2.95 6.57 -8.97
CA ARG A 54 3.61 5.83 -10.06
C ARG A 54 2.60 5.33 -11.08
N ARG A 55 1.51 4.69 -10.63
CA ARG A 55 0.46 4.17 -11.51
C ARG A 55 -0.26 5.28 -12.28
N ILE A 56 -0.57 6.41 -11.63
CA ILE A 56 -1.18 7.58 -12.29
C ILE A 56 -0.29 8.08 -13.44
N ASN A 57 1.02 8.18 -13.20
CA ASN A 57 1.97 8.62 -14.21
C ASN A 57 2.13 7.62 -15.36
N MET A 58 1.96 6.33 -15.10
CA MET A 58 2.00 5.30 -16.14
C MET A 58 0.74 5.24 -17.01
N VAL A 59 -0.45 5.38 -16.41
CA VAL A 59 -1.72 5.04 -17.09
C VAL A 59 -2.55 6.25 -17.49
N ALA A 60 -2.49 7.36 -16.75
CA ALA A 60 -3.37 8.49 -17.00
C ALA A 60 -2.70 9.49 -17.95
N LYS A 61 -3.34 9.73 -19.10
CA LYS A 61 -2.90 10.70 -20.11
C LYS A 61 -3.59 12.06 -20.00
N LYS A 62 -4.72 12.13 -19.28
CA LYS A 62 -5.51 13.35 -19.11
C LYS A 62 -5.16 14.03 -17.79
N ASP A 63 -5.52 15.31 -17.73
CA ASP A 63 -5.25 16.18 -16.58
C ASP A 63 -6.16 15.90 -15.38
N LYS A 64 -7.36 15.37 -15.63
CA LYS A 64 -8.31 14.99 -14.57
C LYS A 64 -8.26 13.49 -14.33
N VAL A 65 -8.06 13.09 -13.08
CA VAL A 65 -7.98 11.69 -12.68
C VAL A 65 -8.89 11.42 -11.49
N VAL A 66 -9.67 10.34 -11.61
CA VAL A 66 -10.46 9.81 -10.50
C VAL A 66 -9.79 8.54 -9.97
N ILE A 67 -9.41 8.56 -8.69
CA ILE A 67 -8.90 7.42 -7.96
C ILE A 67 -10.10 6.75 -7.27
N LYS A 68 -10.52 5.60 -7.79
CA LYS A 68 -11.58 4.78 -7.19
C LYS A 68 -10.98 3.80 -6.19
N VAL A 69 -11.41 3.91 -4.94
CA VAL A 69 -11.01 3.04 -3.82
C VAL A 69 -12.20 2.15 -3.45
N ALA A 70 -12.04 0.84 -3.56
CA ALA A 70 -13.07 -0.12 -3.19
C ALA A 70 -12.84 -0.64 -1.77
N LYS A 71 -13.87 -0.61 -0.92
CA LYS A 71 -13.77 -1.10 0.47
C LYS A 71 -13.70 -2.63 0.55
N LYS A 72 -14.31 -3.33 -0.39
CA LYS A 72 -14.38 -4.80 -0.41
C LYS A 72 -13.75 -5.36 -1.67
N TYR A 73 -13.28 -6.60 -1.57
CA TYR A 73 -12.94 -7.38 -2.74
C TYR A 73 -14.23 -7.79 -3.45
N SER A 74 -14.16 -8.00 -4.77
CA SER A 74 -15.29 -8.55 -5.52
C SER A 74 -15.61 -9.97 -5.06
N ASP A 75 -16.88 -10.38 -5.10
CA ASP A 75 -17.34 -11.68 -4.59
C ASP A 75 -16.47 -12.87 -5.04
N TRP A 76 -16.08 -12.89 -6.32
CA TRP A 76 -15.27 -13.97 -6.86
C TRP A 76 -13.84 -14.00 -6.32
N LYS A 77 -13.27 -12.85 -5.91
CA LYS A 77 -11.95 -12.73 -5.28
C LYS A 77 -12.02 -13.20 -3.83
N GLU A 78 -13.09 -12.82 -3.10
CA GLU A 78 -13.32 -13.30 -1.73
C GLU A 78 -13.48 -14.81 -1.69
N ASP A 79 -14.24 -15.40 -2.62
CA ASP A 79 -14.37 -16.85 -2.77
C ASP A 79 -13.00 -17.52 -3.03
N CYS A 80 -12.18 -16.97 -3.93
CA CYS A 80 -10.81 -17.47 -4.15
C CYS A 80 -9.95 -17.39 -2.87
N MET A 81 -9.97 -16.26 -2.16
CA MET A 81 -9.21 -16.09 -0.91
C MET A 81 -9.66 -17.08 0.16
N LYS A 82 -10.97 -17.26 0.34
CA LYS A 82 -11.56 -18.17 1.31
C LYS A 82 -11.12 -19.60 1.07
N ARG A 83 -11.24 -20.10 -0.17
CA ARG A 83 -10.84 -21.47 -0.53
C ARG A 83 -9.35 -21.71 -0.31
N ILE A 84 -8.50 -20.74 -0.64
CA ILE A 84 -7.06 -20.86 -0.42
C ILE A 84 -6.74 -20.94 1.07
N LYS A 85 -7.43 -20.15 1.92
CA LYS A 85 -7.27 -20.24 3.38
C LYS A 85 -7.70 -21.61 3.90
N GLU A 86 -8.89 -22.08 3.53
CA GLU A 86 -9.41 -23.40 3.92
C GLU A 86 -8.45 -24.53 3.52
N MET A 87 -7.91 -24.47 2.29
CA MET A 87 -6.93 -25.46 1.84
C MET A 87 -5.63 -25.42 2.64
N LYS A 88 -5.11 -24.24 2.98
CA LYS A 88 -3.93 -24.13 3.85
C LYS A 88 -4.20 -24.64 5.27
N GLU A 89 -5.36 -24.32 5.83
CA GLU A 89 -5.77 -24.78 7.16
C GLU A 89 -5.96 -26.30 7.20
N SER A 90 -6.39 -26.90 6.10
CA SER A 90 -6.45 -28.37 5.94
C SER A 90 -5.09 -29.06 5.77
N GLY A 91 -3.98 -28.29 5.75
CA GLY A 91 -2.62 -28.83 5.67
C GLY A 91 -2.14 -29.15 4.25
N LYS A 92 -2.88 -28.74 3.21
CA LYS A 92 -2.43 -28.92 1.82
C LYS A 92 -1.17 -28.10 1.53
N ASN A 93 -0.24 -28.69 0.78
CA ASN A 93 0.94 -27.96 0.31
C ASN A 93 0.59 -27.04 -0.88
N ASN A 94 1.51 -26.12 -1.22
CA ASN A 94 1.26 -25.15 -2.29
C ASN A 94 0.99 -25.80 -3.66
N ASP A 95 1.60 -26.94 -3.98
CA ASP A 95 1.43 -27.56 -5.30
C ASP A 95 0.09 -28.29 -5.44
N GLU A 96 -0.41 -28.88 -4.36
CA GLU A 96 -1.78 -29.39 -4.26
C GLU A 96 -2.79 -28.26 -4.43
N ILE A 97 -2.59 -27.13 -3.74
CA ILE A 97 -3.46 -25.95 -3.85
C ILE A 97 -3.47 -25.43 -5.29
N LYS A 98 -2.32 -25.34 -5.95
CA LYS A 98 -2.23 -24.93 -7.37
C LYS A 98 -3.04 -25.83 -8.28
N LYS A 99 -2.97 -27.16 -8.11
CA LYS A 99 -3.75 -28.12 -8.89
C LYS A 99 -5.25 -27.93 -8.67
N SER A 100 -5.69 -27.81 -7.41
CA SER A 100 -7.09 -27.54 -7.07
C SER A 100 -7.59 -26.22 -7.68
N ILE A 101 -6.80 -25.14 -7.62
CA ILE A 101 -7.15 -23.85 -8.25
C ILE A 101 -7.36 -24.02 -9.76
N LEU A 102 -6.46 -24.74 -10.45
CA LEU A 102 -6.54 -24.95 -11.90
C LEU A 102 -7.76 -25.76 -12.30
N GLU A 103 -8.13 -26.77 -11.51
CA GLU A 103 -9.30 -27.62 -11.77
C GLU A 103 -10.60 -26.85 -11.49
N GLU A 104 -10.73 -26.24 -10.32
CA GLU A 104 -11.95 -25.53 -9.92
C GLU A 104 -12.22 -24.31 -10.80
N SER A 105 -11.17 -23.57 -11.18
CA SER A 105 -11.33 -22.34 -11.95
C SER A 105 -11.87 -22.59 -13.37
N ARG A 106 -11.75 -23.80 -13.92
CA ARG A 106 -12.27 -24.14 -15.26
C ARG A 106 -13.79 -24.02 -15.37
N ASN A 107 -14.50 -24.15 -14.26
CA ASN A 107 -15.96 -24.11 -14.23
C ASN A 107 -16.55 -22.69 -14.27
N TYR A 108 -15.70 -21.66 -14.29
CA TYR A 108 -16.13 -20.27 -14.23
C TYR A 108 -15.82 -19.54 -15.55
N SER A 109 -16.73 -18.64 -15.95
CA SER A 109 -16.57 -17.81 -17.15
C SER A 109 -15.33 -16.91 -17.10
N ASN A 110 -14.89 -16.51 -15.91
CA ASN A 110 -13.69 -15.70 -15.66
C ASN A 110 -12.46 -16.54 -15.21
N SER A 111 -12.38 -17.80 -15.65
CA SER A 111 -11.34 -18.78 -15.26
C SER A 111 -9.92 -18.23 -15.25
N LYS A 112 -9.50 -17.53 -16.31
CA LYS A 112 -8.14 -16.95 -16.42
C LYS A 112 -7.85 -15.92 -15.32
N MET A 113 -8.81 -15.05 -15.01
CA MET A 113 -8.67 -14.04 -13.96
C MET A 113 -8.61 -14.70 -12.58
N ARG A 114 -9.44 -15.72 -12.34
CA ARG A 114 -9.45 -16.50 -11.10
C ARG A 114 -8.13 -17.21 -10.86
N ILE A 115 -7.58 -17.87 -11.88
CA ILE A 115 -6.28 -18.54 -11.78
C ILE A 115 -5.19 -17.52 -11.45
N GLY A 116 -5.09 -16.43 -12.23
CA GLY A 116 -4.07 -15.42 -12.02
C GLY A 116 -4.11 -14.80 -10.61
N PHE A 117 -5.31 -14.42 -10.17
CA PHE A 117 -5.53 -13.86 -8.83
C PHE A 117 -5.20 -14.87 -7.73
N SER A 118 -5.69 -16.11 -7.85
CA SER A 118 -5.49 -17.17 -6.86
C SER A 118 -4.01 -17.52 -6.70
N MET A 119 -3.27 -17.57 -7.81
CA MET A 119 -1.82 -17.79 -7.79
C MET A 119 -1.06 -16.64 -7.13
N ASP A 120 -1.40 -15.38 -7.46
CA ASP A 120 -0.77 -14.22 -6.80
C ASP A 120 -1.09 -14.19 -5.31
N TYR A 121 -2.35 -14.45 -4.93
CA TYR A 121 -2.77 -14.50 -3.53
C TYR A 121 -2.04 -15.58 -2.75
N LEU A 122 -1.95 -16.81 -3.28
CA LEU A 122 -1.27 -17.94 -2.64
C LEU A 122 0.20 -17.61 -2.32
N MET A 123 0.88 -16.96 -3.25
CA MET A 123 2.30 -16.60 -3.14
C MET A 123 2.54 -15.35 -2.29
N ASN A 124 1.62 -14.38 -2.33
CA ASN A 124 1.80 -13.03 -1.77
C ASN A 124 0.68 -12.62 -0.79
N MET A 125 0.22 -13.51 0.09
CA MET A 125 -0.93 -13.25 0.98
C MET A 125 -0.85 -11.94 1.78
N LYS A 126 0.36 -11.55 2.23
CA LYS A 126 0.57 -10.31 3.00
C LYS A 126 0.20 -9.05 2.22
N LYS A 127 0.38 -9.04 0.89
CA LYS A 127 0.04 -7.91 0.00
C LYS A 127 -1.45 -7.57 0.00
N TYR A 128 -2.29 -8.52 0.39
CA TYR A 128 -3.74 -8.40 0.41
C TYR A 128 -4.29 -8.10 1.81
N GLN A 129 -3.42 -7.83 2.78
CA GLN A 129 -3.83 -7.38 4.11
C GLN A 129 -3.79 -5.86 4.13
N VAL A 130 -4.94 -5.26 4.47
CA VAL A 130 -5.05 -3.82 4.66
C VAL A 130 -4.58 -3.49 6.07
N THR A 131 -3.46 -2.77 6.20
CA THR A 131 -2.86 -2.40 7.50
C THR A 131 -3.10 -0.93 7.87
N PHE A 132 -3.66 -0.12 6.97
CA PHE A 132 -3.98 1.30 7.16
C PHE A 132 -5.28 1.68 6.42
N ASP A 133 -5.85 2.84 6.73
CA ASP A 133 -6.98 3.38 5.98
C ASP A 133 -6.50 4.04 4.68
N GLU A 134 -6.78 3.39 3.54
CA GLU A 134 -6.39 3.88 2.21
C GLU A 134 -6.98 5.27 1.90
N VAL A 135 -8.22 5.53 2.33
CA VAL A 135 -8.92 6.77 2.04
C VAL A 135 -8.34 7.91 2.88
N GLU A 136 -8.01 7.64 4.14
CA GLU A 136 -7.33 8.59 5.01
C GLU A 136 -5.99 9.03 4.41
N TYR A 137 -5.13 8.07 4.05
CA TYR A 137 -3.82 8.35 3.46
C TYR A 137 -3.92 9.08 2.12
N LEU A 138 -4.86 8.70 1.23
CA LEU A 138 -5.02 9.39 -0.05
C LEU A 138 -5.50 10.83 0.13
N ASN A 139 -6.36 11.09 1.12
CA ASN A 139 -6.81 12.45 1.41
C ASN A 139 -5.70 13.27 2.08
N GLU A 140 -4.98 12.71 3.05
CA GLU A 140 -3.85 13.37 3.73
C GLU A 140 -2.77 13.79 2.72
N PHE A 141 -2.42 12.89 1.80
CA PHE A 141 -1.38 13.13 0.80
C PHE A 141 -1.91 13.66 -0.54
N LYS A 142 -3.18 14.06 -0.63
CA LYS A 142 -3.79 14.51 -1.90
C LYS A 142 -2.99 15.61 -2.59
N GLY A 143 -2.60 16.66 -1.85
CA GLY A 143 -1.82 17.77 -2.41
C GLY A 143 -0.43 17.35 -2.89
N PHE A 144 0.18 16.34 -2.25
CA PHE A 144 1.43 15.75 -2.74
C PHE A 144 1.20 14.98 -4.05
N ILE A 145 0.14 14.16 -4.14
CA ILE A 145 -0.21 13.41 -5.35
C ILE A 145 -0.46 14.37 -6.52
N GLU A 146 -1.24 15.44 -6.31
CA GLU A 146 -1.53 16.46 -7.34
C GLU A 146 -0.24 17.15 -7.82
N LYS A 147 0.65 17.52 -6.89
CA LYS A 147 1.93 18.16 -7.21
C LYS A 147 2.84 17.26 -8.03
N GLU A 148 3.01 16.00 -7.63
CA GLU A 148 3.91 15.05 -8.30
C GLU A 148 3.38 14.59 -9.65
N THR A 149 2.06 14.44 -9.79
CA THR A 149 1.43 13.98 -11.03
C THR A 149 1.07 15.11 -11.98
N LYS A 150 1.03 16.36 -11.50
CA LYS A 150 0.53 17.56 -12.21
C LYS A 150 -0.89 17.38 -12.75
N LYS A 151 -1.72 16.65 -12.01
CA LYS A 151 -3.10 16.31 -12.38
C LYS A 151 -4.06 16.73 -11.28
N ASP A 152 -5.28 17.06 -11.67
CA ASP A 152 -6.42 17.30 -10.78
C ASP A 152 -6.97 15.95 -10.31
N ILE A 153 -6.91 15.71 -8.99
CA ILE A 153 -7.22 14.41 -8.40
C ILE A 153 -8.57 14.46 -7.68
N ARG A 154 -9.46 13.54 -8.04
CA ARG A 154 -10.69 13.24 -7.28
C ARG A 154 -10.59 11.83 -6.69
N ILE A 155 -10.87 11.70 -5.41
CA ILE A 155 -10.95 10.40 -4.73
C ILE A 155 -12.43 10.02 -4.64
N GLU A 156 -12.77 8.81 -5.08
CA GLU A 156 -14.11 8.27 -5.03
C GLU A 156 -14.08 6.92 -4.29
N VAL A 157 -14.90 6.80 -3.25
CA VAL A 157 -15.01 5.58 -2.46
C VAL A 157 -16.23 4.80 -2.91
N VAL A 158 -16.03 3.54 -3.24
CA VAL A 158 -17.09 2.62 -3.65
C VAL A 158 -17.08 1.39 -2.73
N GLU A 159 -18.25 0.79 -2.50
CA GLU A 159 -18.32 -0.42 -1.67
C GLU A 159 -17.60 -1.61 -2.34
N MET A 160 -17.83 -1.79 -3.64
CA MET A 160 -17.22 -2.85 -4.44
C MET A 160 -17.06 -2.37 -5.89
N ASP A 161 -15.99 -2.78 -6.56
CA ASP A 161 -15.75 -2.53 -7.98
C ASP A 161 -15.04 -3.75 -8.59
N GLU A 162 -15.20 -3.99 -9.89
CA GLU A 162 -14.54 -5.12 -10.55
C GLU A 162 -13.02 -4.87 -10.73
N LYS A 163 -12.65 -3.62 -10.95
CA LYS A 163 -11.29 -3.16 -11.31
C LYS A 163 -10.54 -2.58 -10.12
N ALA A 164 -11.24 -1.96 -9.16
CA ALA A 164 -10.66 -1.53 -7.89
C ALA A 164 -10.88 -2.58 -6.81
N TYR A 165 -9.90 -2.75 -5.93
CA TYR A 165 -10.00 -3.59 -4.73
C TYR A 165 -9.01 -3.07 -3.69
N PRO A 166 -9.14 -3.48 -2.41
CA PRO A 166 -8.24 -2.99 -1.37
C PRO A 166 -6.76 -3.18 -1.72
N MET A 167 -5.95 -2.17 -1.41
CA MET A 167 -4.54 -2.02 -1.79
C MET A 167 -4.27 -1.82 -3.29
N MET A 168 -5.31 -1.77 -4.14
CA MET A 168 -5.21 -1.62 -5.58
C MET A 168 -6.35 -0.75 -6.14
N PRO A 169 -6.27 0.58 -6.01
CA PRO A 169 -7.29 1.48 -6.53
C PRO A 169 -7.34 1.43 -8.06
N HIS A 170 -8.49 1.78 -8.63
CA HIS A 170 -8.65 1.94 -10.08
C HIS A 170 -8.51 3.41 -10.48
N ILE A 171 -7.66 3.67 -11.48
CA ILE A 171 -7.36 5.01 -11.97
C ILE A 171 -8.18 5.25 -13.23
N CYS A 172 -9.17 6.14 -13.13
CA CYS A 172 -10.02 6.55 -14.25
C CYS A 172 -9.60 7.93 -14.76
N TYR A 173 -9.70 8.17 -16.07
CA TYR A 173 -9.34 9.43 -16.73
C TYR A 173 -10.26 9.75 -17.90
#